data_AF-A0A357FT63-F1
#
_entry.id   AF-A0A357FT63-F1
#
_cell.length_a   1.000
_cell.length_b   1.000
_cell.length_c   1.000
_cell.angle_alpha   90.00
_cell.angle_beta   90.00
_cell.angle_gamma   90.00
#
_symmetry.space_group_name_H-M   'P 1'
#
loop_
_entity.id
_entity.type
_entity.pdbx_description
1 polymer ?
#
loop_
_entity_poly.entity_id
_entity_poly.type
_entity_poly.pdbx_seq_one_letter_code
_entity_poly.pdbx_strand_id
1 'polypeptide(L)'
;MSLFLRTLALYSLTAIIALAASSETTSHFQSGIESYQNSEYEIAKTQFTVALELEKTAAAHHNLGLVYFKLNAPAEAVWQLERAQLLEPFNADYRYKLETVRQELGLFAGSAKWYTLASAALSSKTWLILATVSFWLLLAVVILPRLRETKANIGLKALRGISITVFILSIPSLWLHQRLLQ
;
A
#
# COMPACT_ATOMS: atom_id res chain seq x y z
N MET A 1 8.13 30.61 30.62
CA MET A 1 7.57 30.17 29.32
C MET A 1 6.79 28.88 29.59
N SER A 2 5.45 28.91 29.55
CA SER A 2 4.62 27.77 29.97
C SER A 2 4.83 26.57 29.04
N LEU A 3 4.75 25.35 29.58
CA LEU A 3 4.87 24.08 28.84
C LEU A 3 3.95 24.04 27.60
N PHE A 4 2.78 24.68 27.70
CA PHE A 4 1.79 24.79 26.63
C PHE A 4 2.32 25.53 25.37
N LEU A 5 3.05 26.63 25.56
CA LEU A 5 3.67 27.37 24.45
C LEU A 5 4.74 26.55 23.72
N ARG A 6 5.46 25.68 24.45
CA ARG A 6 6.48 24.80 23.88
C ARG A 6 5.87 23.65 23.07
N THR A 7 4.81 23.03 23.58
CA THR A 7 4.11 21.96 22.84
C THR A 7 3.42 22.51 21.60
N LEU A 8 2.80 23.69 21.67
CA LEU A 8 2.19 24.34 20.51
C LEU A 8 3.22 24.68 19.43
N ALA A 9 4.41 25.19 19.82
CA ALA A 9 5.51 25.47 18.91
C ALA A 9 6.10 24.21 18.26
N LEU A 10 6.16 23.08 18.98
CA LEU A 10 6.58 21.79 18.42
C LEU A 10 5.58 21.29 17.37
N TYR A 11 4.27 21.36 17.65
CA TYR A 11 3.25 20.95 16.68
C TYR A 11 3.25 21.83 15.43
N SER A 12 3.33 23.16 15.58
CA SER A 12 3.41 24.06 14.42
C SER A 12 4.68 23.83 13.61
N LEU A 13 5.82 23.59 14.25
CA LEU A 13 7.08 23.26 13.56
C LEU A 13 6.97 21.94 12.78
N THR A 14 6.38 20.89 13.36
CA THR A 14 6.16 19.62 12.64
C THR A 14 5.20 19.77 11.47
N ALA A 15 4.15 20.59 11.61
CA ALA A 15 3.20 20.86 10.54
C ALA A 15 3.84 21.64 9.38
N ILE A 16 4.71 22.62 9.68
CA ILE A 16 5.46 23.38 8.68
C ILE A 16 6.41 22.46 7.90
N ILE A 17 7.12 21.56 8.60
CA ILE A 17 8.02 20.60 7.97
C ILE A 17 7.25 19.62 7.08
N ALA A 18 6.12 19.10 7.55
CA ALA A 18 5.28 18.19 6.76
C ALA A 18 4.72 18.88 5.50
N LEU A 19 4.29 20.15 5.62
CA LEU A 19 3.80 20.92 4.49
C LEU A 19 4.92 21.21 3.48
N ALA A 20 6.10 21.60 3.95
CA ALA A 20 7.27 21.84 3.09
C ALA A 20 7.68 20.57 2.31
N ALA A 21 7.77 19.43 2.97
CA ALA A 21 8.11 18.15 2.33
C ALA A 21 7.08 17.73 1.28
N SER A 22 5.79 17.95 1.56
CA SER A 22 4.72 17.67 0.58
C SER A 22 4.79 18.57 -0.66
N SER A 23 5.21 19.84 -0.47
CA SER A 23 5.37 20.79 -1.58
C SER A 23 6.56 20.46 -2.47
N GLU A 24 7.67 20.00 -1.88
CA GLU A 24 8.87 19.59 -2.60
C GLU A 24 8.64 18.30 -3.40
N THR A 25 7.94 17.34 -2.81
CA THR A 25 7.49 16.10 -3.50
C THR A 25 6.61 16.42 -4.71
N THR A 26 5.61 17.30 -4.51
CA THR A 26 4.70 17.73 -5.58
C THR A 26 5.45 18.47 -6.69
N SER A 27 6.47 19.25 -6.33
CA SER A 27 7.33 19.98 -7.27
C SER A 27 8.11 19.03 -8.18
N HIS A 28 8.80 18.02 -7.61
CA HIS A 28 9.54 17.04 -8.41
C HIS A 28 8.64 16.16 -9.26
N PHE A 29 7.48 15.74 -8.72
CA PHE A 29 6.51 14.95 -9.48
C PHE A 29 5.98 15.74 -10.69
N GLN A 30 5.62 17.01 -10.49
CA GLN A 30 5.14 17.87 -11.57
C GLN A 30 6.23 18.15 -12.62
N SER A 31 7.46 18.42 -12.18
CA SER A 31 8.61 18.57 -13.08
C SER A 31 8.86 17.29 -13.90
N GLY A 32 8.71 16.11 -13.29
CA GLY A 32 8.78 14.83 -14.00
C GLY A 32 7.72 14.68 -15.09
N ILE A 33 6.48 15.13 -14.82
CA ILE A 33 5.40 15.13 -15.82
C ILE A 33 5.75 16.06 -16.99
N GLU A 34 6.22 17.28 -16.70
CA GLU A 34 6.60 18.26 -17.72
C GLU A 34 7.73 17.74 -18.61
N SER A 35 8.80 17.22 -18.02
CA SER A 35 9.90 16.59 -18.78
C SER A 35 9.43 15.39 -19.59
N TYR A 36 8.50 14.56 -19.07
CA TYR A 36 7.93 13.46 -19.85
C TYR A 36 7.15 13.95 -21.08
N GLN A 37 6.34 15.01 -20.92
CA GLN A 37 5.59 15.64 -22.01
C GLN A 37 6.52 16.24 -23.07
N ASN A 38 7.64 16.81 -22.63
CA ASN A 38 8.69 17.33 -23.52
C ASN A 38 9.58 16.24 -24.13
N SER A 39 9.29 14.95 -23.88
CA SER A 39 10.11 13.79 -24.31
C SER A 39 11.54 13.76 -23.75
N GLU A 40 11.79 14.50 -22.68
CA GLU A 40 13.06 14.54 -21.94
C GLU A 40 13.12 13.39 -20.94
N TYR A 41 13.09 12.15 -21.43
CA TYR A 41 12.86 10.97 -20.60
C TYR A 41 13.93 10.74 -19.51
N GLU A 42 15.19 11.11 -19.76
CA GLU A 42 16.26 11.01 -18.75
C GLU A 42 16.07 12.00 -17.59
N ILE A 43 15.58 13.21 -17.89
CA ILE A 43 15.26 14.22 -16.88
C ILE A 43 14.03 13.76 -16.10
N ALA A 44 12.98 13.32 -16.81
CA ALA A 44 11.78 12.78 -16.19
C ALA A 44 12.09 11.59 -15.25
N LYS A 45 13.00 10.69 -15.65
CA LYS A 45 13.47 9.57 -14.82
C LYS A 45 14.05 10.08 -13.51
N THR A 46 14.93 11.08 -13.58
CA THR A 46 15.58 11.67 -12.42
C THR A 46 14.54 12.33 -11.50
N GLN A 47 13.64 13.15 -12.05
CA GLN A 47 12.62 13.85 -11.27
C GLN A 47 11.64 12.89 -10.56
N PHE A 48 11.15 11.86 -11.25
CA PHE A 48 10.30 10.86 -10.61
C PHE A 48 11.05 9.99 -9.59
N THR A 49 12.35 9.75 -9.79
CA THR A 49 13.17 9.04 -8.80
C THR A 49 13.29 9.86 -7.52
N VAL A 50 13.57 11.16 -7.62
CA VAL A 50 13.61 12.07 -6.45
C VAL A 50 12.22 12.15 -5.79
N ALA A 51 11.14 12.25 -6.57
CA ALA A 51 9.79 12.23 -6.03
C ALA A 51 9.50 10.96 -5.23
N LEU A 52 9.98 9.79 -5.68
CA LEU A 52 9.87 8.52 -4.96
C LEU A 52 10.77 8.40 -3.72
N GLU A 53 11.91 9.09 -3.70
CA GLU A 53 12.75 9.20 -2.50
C GLU A 53 12.07 10.00 -1.39
N LEU A 54 11.32 11.03 -1.76
CA LEU A 54 10.53 11.85 -0.83
C LEU A 54 9.24 11.15 -0.39
N GLU A 55 8.46 10.62 -1.34
CA GLU A 55 7.23 9.90 -1.06
C GLU A 55 6.98 8.76 -2.07
N LYS A 56 6.82 7.54 -1.56
CA LYS A 56 6.56 6.34 -2.37
C LYS A 56 5.10 6.27 -2.80
N THR A 57 4.73 7.04 -3.81
CA THR A 57 3.36 7.09 -4.34
C THR A 57 3.17 6.16 -5.54
N ALA A 58 1.94 5.66 -5.71
CA ALA A 58 1.58 4.83 -6.86
C ALA A 58 1.73 5.59 -8.18
N ALA A 59 1.36 6.88 -8.20
CA ALA A 59 1.48 7.74 -9.36
C ALA A 59 2.93 7.96 -9.80
N ALA A 60 3.86 8.17 -8.86
CA ALA A 60 5.28 8.33 -9.21
C ALA A 60 5.88 7.02 -9.75
N HIS A 61 5.57 5.87 -9.16
CA HIS A 61 5.93 4.57 -9.71
C HIS A 61 5.36 4.35 -11.11
N HIS A 62 4.08 4.70 -11.34
CA HIS A 62 3.43 4.54 -12.64
C HIS A 62 4.15 5.35 -13.73
N ASN A 63 4.38 6.64 -13.47
CA ASN A 63 5.01 7.53 -14.43
C ASN A 63 6.48 7.17 -14.68
N LEU A 64 7.22 6.76 -13.64
CA LEU A 64 8.59 6.26 -13.80
C LEU A 64 8.62 4.98 -14.65
N GLY A 65 7.63 4.10 -14.51
CA GLY A 65 7.48 2.93 -15.38
C GLY A 65 7.27 3.30 -16.85
N LEU A 66 6.45 4.32 -17.12
CA LEU A 66 6.27 4.84 -18.48
C LEU A 66 7.56 5.46 -19.04
N VAL A 67 8.32 6.17 -18.22
CA VAL A 67 9.63 6.71 -18.59
C VAL A 67 10.59 5.60 -18.97
N TYR A 68 10.74 4.55 -18.15
CA TYR A 68 11.59 3.41 -18.49
C TYR A 68 11.15 2.71 -19.78
N PHE A 69 9.84 2.62 -20.02
CA PHE A 69 9.33 2.07 -21.27
C PHE A 69 9.78 2.92 -22.48
N LYS A 70 9.73 4.25 -22.38
CA LYS A 70 10.23 5.17 -23.41
C LYS A 70 11.75 5.11 -23.59
N LEU A 71 12.49 4.81 -22.53
CA LEU A 71 13.94 4.60 -22.56
C LEU A 71 14.34 3.19 -23.04
N ASN A 72 13.39 2.37 -23.50
CA ASN A 72 13.64 1.00 -23.94
C ASN A 72 14.26 0.11 -22.85
N ALA A 73 13.86 0.33 -21.60
CA ALA A 73 14.25 -0.42 -20.40
C ALA A 73 13.05 -1.22 -19.87
N PRO A 74 12.69 -2.34 -20.52
CA PRO A 74 11.41 -3.01 -20.29
C PRO A 74 11.31 -3.69 -18.92
N ALA A 75 12.43 -4.18 -18.36
CA ALA A 75 12.42 -4.84 -17.06
C ALA A 75 12.09 -3.83 -15.94
N GLU A 76 12.72 -2.67 -15.96
CA GLU A 76 12.49 -1.57 -15.05
C GLU A 76 11.08 -0.99 -15.22
N ALA A 77 10.61 -0.86 -16.47
CA ALA A 77 9.25 -0.41 -16.76
C ALA A 77 8.20 -1.29 -16.09
N VAL A 78 8.29 -2.61 -16.31
CA VAL A 78 7.38 -3.59 -15.71
C VAL A 78 7.48 -3.56 -14.18
N TRP A 79 8.69 -3.52 -13.63
CA TRP A 79 8.90 -3.48 -12.18
C TRP A 79 8.23 -2.26 -11.52
N GLN A 80 8.40 -1.08 -12.10
CA GLN A 80 7.78 0.15 -11.58
C GLN A 80 6.25 0.12 -11.71
N LEU A 81 5.72 -0.35 -12.84
CA LEU A 81 4.28 -0.48 -13.05
C LEU A 81 3.64 -1.51 -12.10
N GLU A 82 4.34 -2.59 -11.78
CA GLU A 82 3.92 -3.56 -10.76
C GLU A 82 3.85 -2.91 -9.37
N ARG A 83 4.80 -2.05 -9.01
CA ARG A 83 4.78 -1.31 -7.74
C ARG A 83 3.61 -0.32 -7.68
N ALA A 84 3.31 0.37 -8.77
CA ALA A 84 2.14 1.23 -8.86
C ALA A 84 0.83 0.46 -8.62
N GLN A 85 0.64 -0.69 -9.30
CA GLN A 85 -0.53 -1.53 -9.09
C GLN A 85 -0.57 -2.14 -7.69
N LEU A 86 0.57 -2.45 -7.07
CA LEU A 86 0.60 -2.96 -5.71
C LEU A 86 0.10 -1.91 -4.70
N LEU A 87 0.50 -0.65 -4.87
CA LEU A 87 0.12 0.45 -4.00
C LEU A 87 -1.36 0.84 -4.18
N GLU A 88 -1.86 0.78 -5.41
CA GLU A 88 -3.27 1.01 -5.74
C GLU A 88 -3.87 -0.16 -6.55
N PRO A 89 -4.22 -1.28 -5.88
CA PRO A 89 -4.65 -2.52 -6.55
C PRO A 89 -5.99 -2.40 -7.30
N PHE A 90 -6.77 -1.37 -6.98
CA PHE A 90 -8.08 -1.11 -7.61
C PHE A 90 -8.03 -0.04 -8.69
N ASN A 91 -6.85 0.56 -8.95
CA ASN A 91 -6.70 1.54 -10.01
C ASN A 91 -6.70 0.82 -11.37
N ALA A 92 -7.80 0.97 -12.11
CA ALA A 92 -8.00 0.29 -13.39
C ALA A 92 -6.97 0.74 -14.45
N ASP A 93 -6.55 2.00 -14.40
CA ASP A 93 -5.60 2.57 -15.36
C ASP A 93 -4.21 1.98 -15.18
N TYR A 94 -3.77 1.79 -13.94
CA TYR A 94 -2.47 1.18 -13.64
C TYR A 94 -2.42 -0.28 -14.08
N ARG A 95 -3.50 -1.02 -13.79
CA ARG A 95 -3.65 -2.40 -14.26
C ARG A 95 -3.67 -2.48 -15.79
N TYR A 96 -4.43 -1.62 -16.45
CA TYR A 96 -4.50 -1.57 -17.90
C TYR A 96 -3.12 -1.29 -18.51
N LYS A 97 -2.40 -0.29 -17.98
CA LYS A 97 -1.09 0.08 -18.49
C LYS A 97 -0.05 -1.03 -18.33
N LEU A 98 0.00 -1.68 -17.17
CA LEU A 98 0.91 -2.80 -16.94
C LEU A 98 0.62 -3.95 -17.91
N GLU A 99 -0.65 -4.26 -18.12
CA GLU A 99 -1.08 -5.30 -19.05
C GLU A 99 -0.70 -4.96 -20.51
N THR A 100 -0.91 -3.72 -20.95
CA THR A 100 -0.51 -3.26 -22.28
C THR A 100 1.00 -3.41 -22.48
N VAL A 101 1.82 -2.92 -21.54
CA VAL A 101 3.28 -3.04 -21.62
C VAL A 101 3.72 -4.50 -21.66
N ARG A 102 3.10 -5.36 -20.84
CA ARG A 102 3.37 -6.80 -20.84
C ARG A 102 3.03 -7.48 -22.17
N GLN A 103 1.89 -7.13 -22.76
CA GLN A 103 1.47 -7.65 -24.06
C GLN A 103 2.44 -7.23 -25.17
N GLU A 104 2.88 -5.98 -25.20
CA GLU A 104 3.88 -5.49 -26.15
C GLU A 104 5.22 -6.22 -26.00
N LEU A 105 5.59 -6.64 -24.79
CA LEU A 105 6.79 -7.42 -24.51
C LEU A 105 6.62 -8.93 -24.70
N GLY A 106 5.42 -9.41 -25.05
CA GLY A 106 5.10 -10.85 -25.10
C GLY A 106 5.14 -11.55 -23.74
N LEU A 107 5.14 -10.77 -22.65
CA LEU A 107 5.15 -11.25 -21.27
C LEU A 107 3.71 -11.50 -20.81
N PHE A 108 3.14 -12.65 -21.17
CA PHE A 108 1.84 -13.05 -20.64
C PHE A 108 1.98 -13.46 -19.17
N ALA A 109 1.77 -12.52 -18.25
CA ALA A 109 1.77 -12.83 -16.83
C ALA A 109 0.50 -13.64 -16.47
N GLY A 110 0.66 -14.71 -15.69
CA GLY A 110 -0.48 -15.31 -14.99
C GLY A 110 -1.13 -14.25 -14.11
N SER A 111 -2.45 -14.13 -14.19
CA SER A 111 -3.23 -13.15 -13.42
C SER A 111 -2.80 -13.10 -11.96
N ALA A 112 -2.70 -11.89 -11.39
CA ALA A 112 -2.39 -11.70 -9.98
C ALA A 112 -3.30 -12.61 -9.15
N LYS A 113 -2.71 -13.54 -8.41
CA LYS A 113 -3.46 -14.57 -7.69
C LYS A 113 -4.40 -13.87 -6.71
N TRP A 114 -5.64 -14.31 -6.59
CA TRP A 114 -6.69 -13.61 -5.83
C TRP A 114 -6.28 -13.22 -4.40
N TYR A 115 -5.43 -14.01 -3.75
CA TYR A 115 -4.95 -13.73 -2.40
C TYR A 115 -3.97 -12.56 -2.33
N THR A 116 -3.23 -12.25 -3.40
CA THR A 116 -2.37 -11.05 -3.46
C THR A 116 -3.23 -9.79 -3.50
N LEU A 117 -4.28 -9.81 -4.34
CA LEU A 117 -5.28 -8.73 -4.42
C LEU A 117 -6.03 -8.57 -3.10
N ALA A 118 -6.44 -9.68 -2.46
CA ALA A 118 -7.10 -9.65 -1.16
C ALA A 118 -6.21 -9.03 -0.07
N SER A 119 -4.92 -9.39 -0.03
CA SER A 119 -3.98 -8.85 0.96
C SER A 119 -3.73 -7.35 0.78
N ALA A 120 -3.72 -6.87 -0.47
CA ALA A 120 -3.53 -5.46 -0.82
C ALA A 120 -4.81 -4.62 -0.68
N ALA A 121 -5.98 -5.24 -0.48
CA ALA A 121 -7.26 -4.54 -0.42
C ALA A 121 -7.41 -3.58 0.78
N LEU A 122 -6.65 -3.80 1.85
CA LEU A 122 -6.75 -3.07 3.12
C LEU A 122 -5.34 -2.64 3.57
N SER A 123 -5.23 -1.49 4.23
CA SER A 123 -3.95 -1.01 4.76
C SER A 123 -3.37 -1.96 5.81
N SER A 124 -2.03 -1.98 5.95
CA SER A 124 -1.30 -2.70 7.00
C SER A 124 -1.93 -2.53 8.40
N LYS A 125 -2.29 -1.29 8.73
CA LYS A 125 -2.87 -0.92 10.03
C LYS A 125 -4.26 -1.54 10.22
N THR A 126 -5.05 -1.59 9.15
CA THR A 126 -6.40 -2.15 9.18
C THR A 126 -6.37 -3.66 9.39
N TRP A 127 -5.44 -4.37 8.75
CA TRP A 127 -5.22 -5.80 8.98
C TRP A 127 -4.81 -6.10 10.43
N LEU A 128 -3.95 -5.27 11.01
CA LEU A 128 -3.50 -5.43 12.40
C LEU A 128 -4.65 -5.21 13.39
N ILE A 129 -5.52 -4.22 13.15
CA ILE A 129 -6.74 -4.01 13.94
C ILE A 129 -7.68 -5.21 13.84
N LEU A 130 -7.94 -5.70 12.61
CA LEU A 130 -8.77 -6.88 12.37
C LEU A 130 -8.25 -8.11 13.14
N ALA A 131 -6.96 -8.40 13.05
CA ALA A 131 -6.34 -9.50 13.76
C ALA A 131 -6.48 -9.36 15.29
N THR A 132 -6.24 -8.16 15.81
CA THR A 132 -6.29 -7.86 17.25
C THR A 132 -7.72 -7.97 17.80
N VAL A 133 -8.69 -7.39 17.09
CA VAL A 133 -10.11 -7.46 17.47
C VAL A 133 -10.60 -8.91 17.41
N SER A 134 -10.26 -9.64 16.35
CA SER A 134 -10.62 -11.05 16.21
C SER A 134 -10.03 -11.89 17.36
N PHE A 135 -8.78 -11.66 17.73
CA PHE A 135 -8.11 -12.33 18.85
C PHE A 135 -8.83 -12.09 20.19
N TRP A 136 -9.14 -10.84 20.54
CA TRP A 136 -9.85 -10.52 21.78
C TRP A 136 -11.28 -11.05 21.78
N LEU A 137 -11.95 -11.04 20.62
CA LEU A 137 -13.29 -11.60 20.46
C LEU A 137 -13.27 -13.12 20.65
N LEU A 138 -12.27 -13.82 20.11
CA LEU A 138 -12.06 -15.26 20.35
C LEU A 138 -11.88 -15.54 21.83
N LEU A 139 -11.02 -14.76 22.48
CA LEU A 139 -10.69 -14.89 23.89
C LEU A 139 -11.93 -14.67 24.76
N ALA A 140 -12.74 -13.65 24.47
CA ALA A 140 -14.03 -13.40 25.13
C ALA A 140 -15.00 -14.58 24.95
N VAL A 141 -15.16 -15.10 23.73
CA VAL A 141 -16.05 -16.23 23.40
C VAL A 141 -15.56 -17.56 24.01
N VAL A 142 -14.26 -17.67 24.31
CA VAL A 142 -13.68 -18.83 25.02
C VAL A 142 -13.85 -18.73 26.54
N ILE A 143 -13.65 -17.54 27.11
CA ILE A 143 -13.58 -17.33 28.55
C ILE A 143 -14.97 -17.06 29.18
N LEU A 144 -15.82 -16.25 28.55
CA LEU A 144 -17.15 -15.89 29.07
C LEU A 144 -18.04 -17.10 29.44
N PRO A 145 -18.19 -18.14 28.60
CA PRO A 145 -19.02 -19.29 28.98
C PRO A 145 -18.40 -20.16 30.09
N ARG A 146 -17.07 -20.15 30.24
CA ARG A 146 -16.36 -20.87 31.30
C ARG A 146 -16.50 -20.19 32.67
N LEU A 147 -16.53 -18.86 32.69
CA LEU A 147 -16.76 -18.09 33.94
C LEU A 147 -18.22 -18.12 34.41
N ARG A 148 -19.17 -18.38 33.49
CA ARG A 148 -20.61 -18.29 33.76
C ARG A 148 -21.31 -19.66 33.85
N GLU A 149 -20.56 -20.76 33.77
CA GLU A 149 -21.05 -22.15 33.63
C GLU A 149 -22.19 -22.30 32.60
N THR A 150 -22.16 -21.51 31.53
CA THR A 150 -23.19 -21.55 30.49
C THR A 150 -22.79 -22.51 29.38
N LYS A 151 -23.69 -23.44 29.03
CA LYS A 151 -23.49 -24.35 27.89
C LYS A 151 -23.34 -23.53 26.60
N ALA A 152 -22.32 -23.85 25.80
CA ALA A 152 -22.01 -23.11 24.58
C ALA A 152 -23.09 -23.31 23.50
N ASN A 153 -23.86 -22.26 23.22
CA ASN A 153 -24.87 -22.22 22.18
C ASN A 153 -24.26 -22.29 20.77
N ILE A 154 -25.05 -22.67 19.77
CA ILE A 154 -24.63 -22.78 18.35
C ILE A 154 -24.00 -21.46 17.84
N GLY A 155 -24.58 -20.32 18.20
CA GLY A 155 -24.01 -19.00 17.84
C GLY A 155 -22.61 -18.75 18.41
N LEU A 156 -22.33 -19.26 19.61
CA LEU A 156 -21.02 -19.14 20.26
C LEU A 156 -19.97 -20.01 19.55
N LYS A 157 -20.36 -21.19 19.07
CA LYS A 157 -19.51 -22.07 18.26
C LYS A 157 -19.22 -21.48 16.87
N ALA A 158 -20.24 -20.89 16.23
CA ALA A 158 -20.09 -20.23 14.93
C ALA A 158 -19.15 -19.01 15.02
N LEU A 159 -19.30 -18.18 16.05
CA LEU A 159 -18.46 -17.01 16.27
C LEU A 159 -16.98 -17.37 16.52
N ARG A 160 -16.70 -18.50 17.19
CA ARG A 160 -15.33 -19.05 17.29
C ARG A 160 -14.77 -19.43 15.93
N GLY A 161 -15.55 -20.13 15.10
CA GLY A 161 -15.14 -20.53 13.76
C GLY A 161 -14.78 -19.33 12.89
N ILE A 162 -15.62 -18.29 12.90
CA ILE A 162 -15.38 -17.05 12.16
C ILE A 162 -14.08 -16.39 12.64
N SER A 163 -13.88 -16.25 13.95
CA SER A 163 -12.68 -15.60 14.48
C SER A 163 -11.38 -16.36 14.18
N ILE A 164 -11.39 -17.71 14.23
CA ILE A 164 -10.23 -18.53 13.85
C ILE A 164 -9.91 -18.35 12.36
N THR A 165 -10.95 -18.34 11.52
CA THR A 165 -10.78 -18.20 10.07
C THR A 165 -10.19 -16.83 9.72
N VAL A 166 -10.68 -15.76 10.36
CA VAL A 166 -10.15 -14.39 10.19
C VAL A 166 -8.70 -14.30 10.67
N PHE A 167 -8.37 -14.92 11.81
CA PHE A 167 -7.01 -14.93 12.33
C PHE A 167 -6.02 -15.63 11.38
N ILE A 168 -6.37 -16.81 10.87
CA ILE A 168 -5.54 -17.57 9.93
C ILE A 168 -5.35 -16.82 8.61
N LEU A 169 -6.38 -16.10 8.12
CA LEU A 169 -6.28 -15.29 6.90
C LEU A 169 -5.43 -14.02 7.08
N SER A 170 -5.42 -13.45 8.30
CA SER A 170 -4.74 -12.18 8.58
C SER A 170 -3.21 -12.27 8.67
N ILE A 171 -2.67 -13.36 9.23
CA ILE A 171 -1.22 -13.53 9.44
C ILE A 171 -0.44 -13.61 8.11
N PRO A 172 -0.83 -14.45 7.13
CA PRO A 172 -0.15 -14.51 5.83
C PRO A 172 -0.27 -13.21 5.05
N SER A 173 -1.41 -12.52 5.16
CA SER A 173 -1.67 -11.25 4.47
C SER A 173 -0.73 -10.13 4.94
N LEU A 174 -0.47 -10.05 6.25
CA LEU A 174 0.50 -9.12 6.83
C LEU A 174 1.93 -9.39 6.34
N TRP A 175 2.35 -10.65 6.35
CA TRP A 175 3.68 -11.04 5.90
C TRP A 175 3.90 -10.79 4.40
N LEU A 176 2.90 -11.12 3.57
CA LEU A 176 2.96 -10.91 2.13
C LEU A 176 3.04 -9.41 1.79
N HIS A 177 2.22 -8.59 2.43
CA HIS A 177 2.18 -7.16 2.19
C HIS A 177 3.49 -6.45 2.58
N GLN A 178 4.10 -6.83 3.71
CA GLN A 178 5.38 -6.26 4.15
C GLN A 178 6.53 -6.64 3.21
N ARG A 179 6.53 -7.87 2.70
CA ARG A 179 7.51 -8.35 1.72
C ARG A 179 7.34 -7.72 0.34
N LEU A 180 6.10 -7.42 -0.06
CA LEU A 180 5.81 -6.80 -1.34
C LEU A 180 6.15 -5.29 -1.39
N LEU A 181 6.33 -4.63 -0.24
CA LEU A 181 6.68 -3.20 -0.13
C LEU A 181 8.19 -2.92 0.06
N GLN A 182 9.00 -3.93 0.37
CA GLN A 182 10.46 -3.86 0.27
C GLN A 182 10.86 -3.87 -1.21
#